data_AF-A0A9X1RWH9-F1
#
_entry.id   AF-A0A9X1RWH9-F1
#
_cell.length_a   1.000
_cell.length_b   1.000
_cell.length_c   1.000
_cell.angle_alpha   90.00
_cell.angle_beta   90.00
_cell.angle_gamma   90.00
#
_symmetry.space_group_name_H-M   'P 1'
#
loop_
_entity.id
_entity.type
_entity.pdbx_description
1 polymer ?
#
loop_
_entity_poly.entity_id
_entity_poly.type
_entity_poly.pdbx_seq_one_letter_code
_entity_poly.pdbx_strand_id
1 'polypeptide(L)' 'MFYNARRAQFYRLVSETYVLTEPQLLRIVRAKDVWSARYRAAALRHLHRLAPLDVTQGRPFAEARRLARRHYDV' A
#
# COMPACT_ATOMS: atom_id res chain seq x y z
N MET A 1 -22.16 -6.90 -15.28
CA MET A 1 -21.10 -6.31 -14.42
C MET A 1 -20.36 -5.26 -15.22
N PHE A 2 -20.56 -3.96 -14.95
CA PHE A 2 -19.93 -2.89 -15.73
C PHE A 2 -18.42 -2.85 -15.48
N TYR A 3 -17.63 -2.84 -16.56
CA TYR A 3 -16.18 -2.69 -16.49
C TYR A 3 -15.81 -1.28 -16.02
N ASN A 4 -15.06 -1.18 -14.91
CA ASN A 4 -14.55 0.08 -14.40
C ASN A 4 -13.04 0.19 -14.68
N ALA A 5 -12.69 0.91 -15.74
CA ALA A 5 -11.30 1.06 -16.21
C ALA A 5 -10.36 1.62 -15.13
N ARG A 6 -10.82 2.62 -14.35
CA ARG A 6 -10.03 3.21 -13.27
C ARG A 6 -9.73 2.18 -12.18
N ARG A 7 -10.74 1.37 -11.82
CA ARG A 7 -10.59 0.30 -10.85
C ARG A 7 -9.62 -0.76 -11.36
N ALA A 8 -9.77 -1.20 -12.61
CA ALA A 8 -8.89 -2.17 -13.24
C ALA A 8 -7.42 -1.69 -13.26
N GLN A 9 -7.20 -0.43 -13.65
CA GLN A 9 -5.86 0.17 -13.64
C GLN A 9 -5.24 0.16 -12.23
N PHE A 10 -6.00 0.49 -11.19
CA PHE A 10 -5.47 0.44 -9.82
C PHE A 10 -5.08 -0.97 -9.39
N TYR A 11 -5.91 -1.96 -9.69
CA TYR A 11 -5.58 -3.35 -9.39
C TYR A 11 -4.32 -3.81 -10.13
N ARG A 12 -4.06 -3.29 -11.34
CA ARG A 12 -2.78 -3.53 -12.03
C ARG A 12 -1.59 -3.00 -11.22
N LEU A 13 -1.67 -1.75 -10.73
CA LEU A 13 -0.61 -1.17 -9.88
C LEU A 13 -0.42 -1.96 -8.57
N VAL A 14 -1.51 -2.46 -7.99
CA VAL A 14 -1.45 -3.34 -6.81
C VAL A 14 -0.75 -4.66 -7.16
N SER A 15 -1.01 -5.24 -8.32
CA SER A 15 -0.33 -6.45 -8.77
C SER A 15 1.16 -6.22 -8.99
N GLU A 16 1.54 -5.11 -9.63
CA GLU A 16 2.94 -4.73 -9.90
C GLU A 16 3.74 -4.56 -8.59
N THR A 17 3.10 -4.02 -7.55
CA THR A 17 3.76 -3.76 -6.26
C THR A 17 3.80 -4.99 -5.34
N TYR A 18 3.15 -6.10 -5.70
CA TYR A 18 3.02 -7.30 -4.86
C TYR A 18 4.35 -8.06 -4.68
N VAL A 19 5.25 -7.97 -5.67
CA VAL A 19 6.54 -8.66 -5.68
C VAL A 19 7.65 -7.88 -4.97
N LEU A 20 7.34 -6.69 -4.45
CA LEU A 20 8.31 -5.79 -3.85
C LEU A 20 8.54 -6.09 -2.37
N THR A 21 9.77 -5.91 -1.92
CA THR A 21 10.15 -6.03 -0.52
C THR A 21 9.70 -4.81 0.29
N GLU A 22 9.63 -4.95 1.61
CA GLU A 22 9.26 -3.84 2.51
C GLU A 22 10.12 -2.57 2.28
N PRO A 23 11.47 -2.64 2.21
CA PRO A 23 12.28 -1.44 1.93
C PRO A 23 11.97 -0.78 0.58
N GLN A 24 11.68 -1.57 -0.45
CA GLN A 24 11.30 -1.05 -1.78
C GLN A 24 9.96 -0.32 -1.72
N LEU A 25 8.97 -0.90 -1.03
CA LEU A 25 7.66 -0.29 -0.83
C LEU A 25 7.77 1.02 -0.05
N LEU A 26 8.57 1.06 1.02
CA LEU A 26 8.82 2.28 1.80
C LEU A 26 9.43 3.38 0.93
N ARG A 27 10.42 3.04 0.08
CA ARG A 27 11.02 4.00 -0.86
C ARG A 27 9.98 4.59 -1.81
N ILE A 28 9.07 3.77 -2.34
CA ILE A 28 7.99 4.24 -3.23
C ILE A 28 7.04 5.18 -2.48
N VAL A 29 6.59 4.79 -1.29
CA VAL A 29 5.60 5.58 -0.53
C VAL A 29 6.17 6.95 -0.12
N ARG A 30 7.46 7.00 0.25
CA ARG A 30 8.14 8.23 0.69
C ARG A 30 8.50 9.18 -0.45
N ALA A 31 8.79 8.68 -1.65
CA ALA A 31 9.18 9.50 -2.80
C ALA A 31 7.96 10.20 -3.46
N LYS A 32 7.44 11.24 -2.81
CA LYS A 32 6.20 11.94 -3.20
C LYS A 32 6.27 12.58 -4.60
N ASP A 33 7.45 13.04 -5.00
CA ASP A 33 7.68 13.77 -6.25
C ASP A 33 8.05 12.87 -7.42
N VAL A 34 8.34 11.60 -7.15
CA VAL A 34 8.73 10.61 -8.18
C VAL A 34 7.53 9.77 -8.61
N TRP A 35 6.64 9.43 -7.67
CA TRP A 35 5.57 8.48 -7.90
C TRP A 35 4.18 9.09 -7.74
N SER A 36 3.29 8.74 -8.68
CA SER A 36 1.88 9.14 -8.61
C SER A 36 1.22 8.70 -7.29
N ALA A 37 0.25 9.48 -6.82
CA ALA A 37 -0.49 9.17 -5.60
C ALA A 37 -1.16 7.78 -5.65
N ARG A 38 -1.62 7.32 -6.84
CA ARG A 38 -2.20 5.98 -7.01
C ARG A 38 -1.15 4.87 -6.84
N TYR A 39 0.05 5.05 -7.39
CA TYR A 39 1.12 4.06 -7.25
C TYR A 39 1.60 3.96 -5.79
N ARG A 40 1.75 5.11 -5.11
CA ARG A 40 2.05 5.16 -3.68
C ARG A 40 0.95 4.51 -2.83
N ALA A 41 -0.32 4.71 -3.19
CA ALA A 41 -1.43 4.05 -2.51
C ALA A 41 -1.42 2.52 -2.70
N ALA A 42 -1.02 2.03 -3.89
CA ALA A 42 -0.84 0.61 -4.15
C ALA A 42 0.31 0.02 -3.30
N ALA A 43 1.46 0.70 -3.24
CA ALA A 43 2.58 0.27 -2.39
C ALA A 43 2.21 0.25 -0.89
N LEU A 44 1.53 1.30 -0.42
CA LEU A 44 1.05 1.37 0.97
C LEU A 44 0.03 0.27 1.29
N ARG A 45 -0.76 -0.13 0.29
CA ARG A 45 -1.67 -1.28 0.42
C ARG A 45 -0.90 -2.58 0.65
N HIS A 46 0.37 -2.70 0.34
CA HIS A 46 1.14 -3.90 0.72
C HIS A 46 1.86 -3.76 2.05
N LEU A 47 2.28 -2.56 2.43
CA LEU A 47 2.89 -2.32 3.75
C LEU A 47 1.99 -2.77 4.90
N HIS A 48 0.67 -2.56 4.85
CA HIS A 48 -0.21 -3.07 5.93
C HIS A 48 -0.21 -4.61 6.07
N ARG A 49 0.09 -5.34 4.98
CA ARG A 49 0.12 -6.81 4.97
C ARG A 49 1.45 -7.32 5.51
N LEU A 50 2.52 -6.58 5.28
CA LEU A 50 3.87 -6.91 5.77
C LEU A 50 4.06 -6.47 7.23
N ALA A 51 3.32 -5.45 7.67
CA ALA A 51 3.32 -5.00 9.05
C ALA A 51 2.99 -6.17 9.99
N PRO A 52 3.78 -6.37 11.06
CA PRO A 52 3.57 -7.48 11.96
C PRO A 52 2.25 -7.36 12.74
N LEU A 53 1.77 -8.49 13.28
CA LEU A 53 0.44 -8.58 13.87
C LEU A 53 0.30 -7.71 15.13
N ASP A 54 1.38 -7.51 15.87
CA ASP A 54 1.47 -6.59 17.02
C ASP A 54 1.25 -5.13 16.60
N VAL A 55 1.68 -4.74 15.40
CA VAL A 55 1.43 -3.42 14.80
C VAL A 55 -0.01 -3.29 14.31
N THR A 56 -0.50 -4.28 13.57
CA THR A 56 -1.85 -4.22 12.95
C THR A 56 -2.98 -4.54 13.92
N GLN A 57 -2.67 -5.23 15.02
CA GLN A 57 -3.58 -5.60 16.11
C GLN A 57 -4.83 -6.37 15.65
N GLY A 58 -4.76 -7.08 14.52
CA GLY A 58 -5.91 -7.76 13.92
C GLY A 58 -7.05 -6.83 13.49
N ARG A 59 -6.78 -5.52 13.35
CA ARG A 59 -7.80 -4.52 13.02
C ARG A 59 -8.27 -4.64 11.57
N PRO A 60 -9.50 -4.20 11.26
CA PRO A 60 -9.97 -4.09 9.88
C PRO A 60 -9.03 -3.25 9.01
N PHE A 61 -9.01 -3.53 7.69
CA PHE A 61 -8.04 -2.95 6.75
C PHE A 61 -7.83 -1.44 6.89
N ALA A 62 -8.90 -0.66 7.04
CA ALA A 62 -8.79 0.79 7.14
C ALA A 62 -8.01 1.26 8.37
N GLU A 63 -8.22 0.60 9.51
CA GLU A 63 -7.52 0.86 10.77
C GLU A 63 -6.10 0.29 10.74
N ALA A 64 -5.93 -0.96 10.33
CA ALA A 64 -4.61 -1.59 10.18
C ALA A 64 -3.69 -0.79 9.25
N ARG A 65 -4.23 -0.24 8.15
CA ARG A 65 -3.49 0.65 7.25
C ARG A 65 -3.05 1.94 7.95
N ARG A 66 -3.85 2.52 8.84
CA ARG A 66 -3.45 3.72 9.63
C ARG A 66 -2.35 3.37 10.64
N LEU A 67 -2.45 2.21 11.30
CA LEU A 67 -1.44 1.72 12.23
C LEU A 67 -0.10 1.45 11.50
N ALA A 68 -0.14 0.77 10.36
CA ALA A 68 1.04 0.54 9.54
C ALA A 68 1.70 1.84 9.08
N ARG A 69 0.91 2.84 8.66
CA ARG A 69 1.43 4.19 8.34
C ARG A 69 2.18 4.82 9.50
N ARG A 70 1.62 4.73 10.71
CA ARG A 70 2.25 5.26 11.92
C ARG A 70 3.54 4.50 12.27
N HIS A 71 3.53 3.17 12.14
CA HIS A 71 4.69 2.33 12.42
C HIS A 71 5.85 2.59 11.45
N TYR A 72 5.57 2.74 10.15
CA TYR A 72 6.58 2.97 9.12
C TYR A 72 6.91 4.46 8.87
N ASP A 73 6.23 5.37 9.57
CA ASP A 73 6.36 6.82 9.42
C ASP A 73 6.11 7.32 7.97
N VAL A 74 4.91 7.04 7.43
CA VAL A 74 4.49 7.38 6.04
C VAL A 74 3.05 7.86 5.85
#